data_AF-A0A938NVS5-F1
#
_entry.id   AF-A0A938NVS5-F1
#
_cell.length_a   1.000
_cell.length_b   1.000
_cell.length_c   1.000
_cell.angle_alpha   90.00
_cell.angle_beta   90.00
_cell.angle_gamma   90.00
#
_symmetry.space_group_name_H-M   'P 1'
#
loop_
_entity.id
_entity.type
_entity.pdbx_description
1 polymer ?
#
loop_
_entity_poly.entity_id
_entity_poly.type
_entity_poly.pdbx_seq_one_letter_code
_entity_poly.pdbx_strand_id
1 'polypeptide(L)'
;MTDREAYIALNMIEGIGPIKVQALIEALGSPQAVFDPNLSDFRNVKGIGEKLSESILAQRFTVDIQAEIDRAKELGVQIITPLDADYPAALKA
;
A
#
# COMPACT_ATOMS: atom_id res chain seq x y z
N MET A 1 2.06 -8.56 8.99
CA MET A 1 2.19 -8.45 7.52
C MET A 1 3.64 -8.17 7.18
N THR A 2 4.12 -8.57 6.00
CA THR A 2 5.44 -8.19 5.43
C THR A 2 5.35 -6.84 4.71
N ASP A 3 6.49 -6.19 4.40
CA ASP A 3 6.50 -4.95 3.60
C ASP A 3 5.90 -5.16 2.21
N ARG A 4 6.13 -6.35 1.63
CA ARG A 4 5.52 -6.74 0.36
C ARG A 4 4.00 -6.83 0.45
N GLU A 5 3.48 -7.52 1.46
CA GLU A 5 2.03 -7.62 1.71
C GLU A 5 1.41 -6.25 1.95
N ALA A 6 2.06 -5.39 2.75
CA ALA A 6 1.62 -4.02 2.98
C ALA A 6 1.59 -3.22 1.67
N TYR A 7 2.57 -3.38 0.78
CA TYR A 7 2.58 -2.72 -0.52
C TYR A 7 1.39 -3.14 -1.38
N ILE A 8 1.06 -4.44 -1.39
CA ILE A 8 -0.11 -4.97 -2.11
C ILE A 8 -1.40 -4.39 -1.51
N ALA A 9 -1.53 -4.43 -0.19
CA ALA A 9 -2.67 -3.89 0.55
C ALA A 9 -2.91 -2.41 0.24
N LEU A 10 -1.87 -1.59 0.19
CA LEU A 10 -1.98 -0.16 -0.15
C LEU A 10 -2.52 0.07 -1.55
N ASN A 11 -2.18 -0.79 -2.52
CA ASN A 11 -2.71 -0.71 -3.88
C ASN A 11 -4.18 -1.15 -3.98
N MET A 12 -4.69 -1.89 -2.99
CA MET A 12 -6.10 -2.27 -2.91
C MET A 12 -6.99 -1.18 -2.30
N ILE A 13 -6.40 -0.17 -1.64
CA ILE A 13 -7.15 0.93 -1.03
C ILE A 13 -7.62 1.92 -2.10
N GLU A 14 -8.92 2.22 -2.09
CA GLU A 14 -9.50 3.13 -3.07
C GLU A 14 -8.93 4.56 -2.93
N GLY A 15 -8.57 5.16 -4.06
CA GLY A 15 -8.05 6.52 -4.11
C GLY A 15 -6.56 6.64 -3.76
N ILE A 16 -5.89 5.55 -3.41
CA ILE A 16 -4.44 5.47 -3.33
C ILE A 16 -3.87 4.95 -4.66
N GLY A 17 -3.02 5.77 -5.27
CA GLY A 17 -2.22 5.39 -6.44
C GLY A 17 -0.73 5.40 -6.10
N PRO A 18 0.14 5.02 -7.06
CA PRO A 18 1.57 4.79 -6.81
C PRO A 18 2.30 5.99 -6.20
N ILE A 19 1.98 7.22 -6.64
CA ILE A 19 2.58 8.45 -6.10
C ILE A 19 2.26 8.61 -4.60
N LYS A 20 1.03 8.28 -4.17
CA LYS A 20 0.62 8.42 -2.77
C LYS A 20 1.14 7.29 -1.91
N VAL A 21 1.22 6.07 -2.46
CA VAL A 21 1.92 4.95 -1.81
C VAL A 21 3.35 5.34 -1.50
N GLN A 22 4.06 5.89 -2.48
CA GLN A 22 5.43 6.34 -2.30
C GLN A 22 5.54 7.45 -1.25
N ALA A 23 4.67 8.47 -1.29
CA ALA A 23 4.66 9.52 -0.28
C ALA A 23 4.41 9.00 1.15
N LEU A 24 3.53 8.01 1.32
CA LEU A 24 3.30 7.35 2.61
C LEU A 24 4.55 6.65 3.11
N ILE A 25 5.20 5.87 2.24
CA ILE A 25 6.41 5.12 2.57
C ILE A 25 7.55 6.08 2.92
N GLU A 26 7.73 7.16 2.17
CA GLU A 26 8.74 8.18 2.46
C GLU A 26 8.51 8.89 3.80
N ALA A 27 7.24 9.20 4.11
CA ALA A 27 6.89 9.89 5.35
C ALA A 27 6.97 8.98 6.59
N LEU A 28 6.65 7.70 6.44
CA LEU A 28 6.52 6.75 7.56
C LEU A 28 7.68 5.75 7.66
N GLY A 29 8.55 5.70 6.65
CA GLY A 29 9.74 4.86 6.58
C GLY A 29 9.53 3.48 5.95
N SER A 30 8.32 2.90 6.02
CA SER A 30 8.01 1.60 5.39
C SER A 30 6.54 1.47 4.99
N PRO A 31 6.21 0.55 4.05
CA PRO A 31 4.82 0.23 3.73
C PRO A 31 4.05 -0.30 4.95
N GLN A 32 4.69 -1.14 5.79
CA GLN A 32 4.08 -1.67 7.00
C GLN A 32 3.64 -0.58 7.99
N ALA A 33 4.38 0.53 8.08
CA ALA A 33 4.09 1.60 9.03
C ALA A 33 2.71 2.27 8.81
N VAL A 34 2.15 2.20 7.59
CA VAL A 34 0.80 2.68 7.29
C VAL A 34 -0.28 1.92 8.09
N PHE A 35 0.00 0.68 8.43
CA PHE A 35 -0.92 -0.23 9.14
C PHE A 35 -0.66 -0.29 10.65
N ASP A 36 0.13 0.64 11.20
CA ASP A 36 0.26 0.77 12.66
C ASP A 36 -1.10 1.19 13.25
N PRO A 37 -1.67 0.42 14.20
CA PRO A 37 -2.95 0.74 14.83
C PRO A 37 -2.92 2.06 15.62
N ASN A 38 -1.75 2.53 16.05
CA ASN A 38 -1.62 3.81 16.76
C ASN A 38 -1.66 5.03 15.83
N LEU A 39 -1.51 4.81 14.53
CA LEU A 39 -1.48 5.89 13.56
C LEU A 39 -2.90 6.35 13.25
N SER A 40 -3.20 7.62 13.49
CA SER A 40 -4.56 8.18 13.47
C SER A 40 -4.77 9.25 12.41
N ASP A 41 -3.75 9.56 11.62
CA ASP A 41 -3.70 10.71 10.71
C ASP A 41 -2.58 10.49 9.67
N PHE A 42 -2.88 10.83 8.40
CA PHE A 42 -1.92 10.89 7.28
C PHE A 42 -1.82 12.28 6.65
N ARG A 43 -2.41 13.32 7.24
CA ARG A 43 -2.45 14.70 6.73
C ARG A 43 -1.06 15.35 6.65
N ASN A 44 -0.09 14.86 7.44
CA ASN A 44 1.31 15.29 7.33
C ASN A 44 1.99 14.73 6.08
N VAL A 45 1.38 13.78 5.38
CA VAL A 45 1.90 13.19 4.14
C VAL A 45 1.50 14.05 2.95
N LYS A 46 2.49 14.43 2.14
CA LYS A 46 2.30 15.27 0.97
C LYS A 46 1.27 14.65 0.01
N GLY A 47 0.23 15.42 -0.32
CA GLY A 47 -0.82 14.97 -1.25
C GLY A 47 -1.93 14.13 -0.61
N ILE A 48 -1.93 13.97 0.72
CA ILE A 48 -3.00 13.31 1.48
C ILE A 48 -3.75 14.36 2.30
N GLY A 49 -4.98 14.68 1.87
CA GLY A 49 -5.89 15.53 2.63
C GLY A 49 -6.72 14.73 3.64
N GLU A 50 -7.52 15.44 4.43
CA GLU A 50 -8.38 14.87 5.49
C GLU A 50 -9.26 13.71 5.00
N LYS A 51 -10.05 13.93 3.94
CA LYS A 51 -10.94 12.88 3.38
C LYS A 51 -10.20 11.61 2.98
N LEU A 52 -9.01 11.76 2.38
CA LEU A 52 -8.22 10.61 1.98
C LEU A 52 -7.59 9.92 3.19
N SER A 53 -7.09 10.69 4.16
CA SER A 53 -6.59 10.16 5.43
C SER A 53 -7.64 9.29 6.13
N GLU A 54 -8.87 9.80 6.28
CA GLU A 54 -9.99 9.05 6.87
C GLU A 54 -10.31 7.78 6.07
N SER A 55 -10.34 7.87 4.74
CA SER A 55 -10.56 6.73 3.85
C SER A 55 -9.51 5.64 4.04
N ILE A 56 -8.23 6.01 4.14
CA ILE A 56 -7.13 5.06 4.38
C ILE A 56 -7.30 4.39 5.74
N LEU A 57 -7.55 5.17 6.80
CA LEU A 57 -7.73 4.65 8.16
C LEU A 57 -8.89 3.64 8.23
N ALA A 58 -9.98 3.90 7.50
CA ALA A 58 -11.14 3.04 7.44
C ALA A 58 -10.89 1.74 6.65
N GLN A 59 -10.11 1.80 5.56
CA GLN A 59 -9.93 0.67 4.64
C GLN A 59 -8.70 -0.21 4.95
N ARG A 60 -7.66 0.34 5.59
CA ARG A 60 -6.37 -0.37 5.76
C ARG A 60 -6.47 -1.71 6.50
N PHE A 61 -7.51 -1.92 7.30
CA PHE A 61 -7.74 -3.21 7.99
C PHE A 61 -8.90 -4.02 7.41
N THR A 62 -9.54 -3.55 6.35
CA THR A 62 -10.67 -4.24 5.69
C THR A 62 -10.25 -5.00 4.44
N VAL A 63 -9.05 -4.72 3.91
CA VAL A 63 -8.52 -5.39 2.72
C VAL A 63 -8.06 -6.80 3.05
N ASP A 64 -8.54 -7.77 2.27
CA ASP A 64 -8.09 -9.17 2.37
C ASP A 64 -6.93 -9.42 1.39
N ILE A 65 -5.72 -9.25 1.90
CA ILE A 65 -4.47 -9.42 1.15
C ILE A 65 -4.31 -10.87 0.69
N GLN A 66 -4.70 -11.83 1.55
CA GLN A 66 -4.51 -13.24 1.27
C GLN A 66 -5.41 -13.68 0.13
N ALA A 67 -6.68 -13.25 0.13
CA ALA A 67 -7.59 -13.51 -0.98
C ALA A 67 -7.09 -12.95 -2.32
N GLU A 68 -6.42 -11.80 -2.31
CA GLU A 68 -5.84 -11.22 -3.53
C GLU A 68 -4.62 -12.01 -4.03
N ILE A 69 -3.73 -12.42 -3.13
CA ILE A 69 -2.57 -13.26 -3.47
C ILE A 69 -3.03 -14.62 -4.00
N ASP A 70 -4.03 -15.23 -3.37
CA ASP A 70 -4.57 -16.52 -3.78
C ASP A 70 -5.26 -16.42 -5.14
N ARG A 71 -6.05 -15.36 -5.39
CA ARG A 71 -6.65 -15.08 -6.70
C ARG A 71 -5.60 -14.95 -7.80
N ALA A 72 -4.52 -14.20 -7.55
CA ALA A 72 -3.43 -14.07 -8.51
C ALA A 72 -2.81 -15.44 -8.84
N LYS A 73 -2.56 -16.26 -7.81
CA LYS A 73 -2.03 -17.60 -7.96
C LYS A 73 -2.97 -18.53 -8.74
N GLU A 74 -4.26 -18.49 -8.48
CA GLU A 74 -5.29 -19.26 -9.22
C GLU A 74 -5.32 -18.92 -10.71
N LEU A 75 -5.07 -17.65 -11.05
CA LEU A 75 -4.98 -17.16 -12.42
C LEU A 75 -3.61 -17.43 -13.07
N GLY A 76 -2.66 -18.02 -12.36
CA GLY A 76 -1.31 -18.27 -12.85
C GLY A 76 -0.48 -16.99 -13.05
N VAL A 77 -0.86 -15.90 -12.38
CA VAL A 77 -0.13 -14.62 -12.41
C VAL A 77 0.55 -14.35 -11.08
N GLN A 78 1.65 -13.60 -11.13
CA GLN A 78 2.41 -13.22 -9.95
C GLN A 78 2.30 -11.72 -9.73
N ILE A 79 1.91 -11.32 -8.52
CA ILE A 79 1.98 -9.93 -8.09
C ILE A 79 3.45 -9.59 -7.79
N ILE A 80 3.98 -8.56 -8.43
CA ILE A 80 5.30 -8.00 -8.13
C ILE A 80 5.15 -6.57 -7.61
N THR A 81 6.01 -6.21 -6.67
CA THR A 81 6.03 -4.92 -5.98
C THR A 81 7.39 -4.24 -6.25
N PRO A 82 7.51 -2.91 -6.07
CA PRO A 82 8.80 -2.22 -6.25
C PRO A 82 9.94 -2.73 -5.36
N LEU A 83 9.61 -3.46 -4.29
CA LEU A 83 10.55 -4.14 -3.40
C LEU A 83 11.16 -5.39 -4.03
N ASP A 84 10.50 -5.99 -5.03
CA ASP A 84 10.96 -7.19 -5.70
C ASP A 84 12.09 -6.86 -6.70
N ALA A 85 13.07 -7.76 -6.81
CA ALA A 85 14.20 -7.61 -7.74
C ALA A 85 13.77 -7.58 -9.20
N ASP A 86 12.70 -8.33 -9.52
CA ASP A 86 12.14 -8.44 -10.87
C ASP A 86 11.30 -7.22 -11.29
N TYR A 87 11.06 -6.27 -10.39
CA TYR A 87 10.29 -5.07 -10.70
C TYR A 87 11.09 -4.15 -11.64
N PRO A 88 10.54 -3.81 -12.83
CA PRO A 88 11.26 -3.01 -13.82
C PRO A 88 11.74 -1.68 -13.26
N ALA A 89 13.05 -1.41 -13.36
CA ALA A 89 13.65 -0.19 -12.81
C ALA A 89 13.05 1.10 -13.40
N ALA A 90 12.64 1.08 -14.68
CA ALA A 90 12.00 2.22 -15.33
C ALA A 90 10.62 2.58 -14.75
N LEU A 91 10.01 1.69 -13.98
CA LEU A 91 8.72 1.91 -13.31
C LEU A 91 8.88 2.24 -11.82
N LYS A 92 10.11 2.19 -11.29
CA LYS A 92 10.39 2.66 -9.93
C LYS A 92 10.34 4.20 -9.96
N ALA A 93 9.28 4.76 -9.39
CA ALA A 93 9.08 6.20 -9.27
C ALA A 93 9.97 6.81 -8.18
#